data_AF-A0A9D5PA65-F1
#
_entry.id   AF-A0A9D5PA65-F1
#
_cell.length_a   1.000
_cell.length_b   1.000
_cell.length_c   1.000
_cell.angle_alpha   90.00
_cell.angle_beta   90.00
_cell.angle_gamma   90.00
#
_symmetry.space_group_name_H-M   'P 1'
#
loop_
_entity.id
_entity.type
_entity.pdbx_description
1 polymer ?
#
loop_
_entity_poly.entity_id
_entity_poly.type
_entity_poly.pdbx_seq_one_letter_code
_entity_poly.pdbx_strand_id
1 'polypeptide(L)'
;MSIESIIGITSGLIGIISAIIASICWVKKKVKKCPASELFKMLMQKNISDSKRREILIKLNNSSLINKKIKEEYIQNFRLENRGQETVLFDIFDSNDIEPTDDICKGLIGVCMPSLRKRYQEKRQNKQEVSFSEPKQTNNISNVENVNPSKKEQTVYMSEMLKTRFPDTCNRLIGILEKHSVKYAFLKGTKDIWCRDYMPVQAESGKFIQFRYEPSYLKGNKEWEESRSDVEEVCRMNNIHAQISDINLDGGNVLICEGHAILSDRIFSENPERTERELIDELGKLLECEIIIIKALNSKDEDFTGHADGMVRFVNRNTILGNRLADDYKYIQDDRRKIIEKYNLKYIDVPFFTTDNRDSAIGIYVNYLEVNDLIVVPVFGRDEDKEAVDIIQKAFPNKVIETINYDEVALEGGLLNCTTWVIR
;
A
#
# COMPACT_ATOMS: atom_id res chain seq x y z
N MET A 1 26.97 -23.70 -64.88
CA MET A 1 27.38 -24.11 -63.52
C MET A 1 28.10 -25.43 -63.64
N SER A 2 29.27 -25.59 -63.01
CA SER A 2 29.95 -26.89 -62.97
C SER A 2 29.17 -27.86 -62.08
N ILE A 3 29.28 -29.16 -62.35
CA ILE A 3 28.61 -30.22 -61.58
C ILE A 3 28.97 -30.11 -60.08
N GLU A 4 30.21 -29.74 -59.79
CA GLU A 4 30.70 -29.51 -58.42
C GLU A 4 30.00 -28.35 -57.72
N SER A 5 29.68 -27.26 -58.44
CA SER A 5 28.91 -26.14 -57.90
C SER A 5 27.46 -26.54 -57.58
N ILE A 6 26.85 -27.37 -58.42
CA ILE A 6 25.48 -27.84 -58.21
C ILE A 6 25.43 -28.75 -56.97
N ILE A 7 26.38 -29.68 -56.83
CA ILE A 7 26.48 -30.58 -55.68
C ILE A 7 26.70 -29.80 -54.37
N GLY A 8 27.59 -28.80 -54.39
CA GLY A 8 27.84 -27.93 -53.23
C GLY A 8 26.59 -27.15 -52.79
N ILE A 9 25.86 -26.56 -53.75
CA ILE A 9 24.62 -25.81 -53.47
C ILE A 9 23.52 -26.74 -52.94
N THR A 10 23.35 -27.92 -53.55
CA THR A 10 22.35 -28.90 -53.08
C THR A 10 22.67 -29.43 -51.68
N SER A 11 23.96 -29.64 -51.36
CA SER A 11 24.38 -30.15 -50.05
C SER A 11 24.20 -29.10 -48.94
N GLY A 12 24.48 -27.82 -49.25
CA GLY A 12 24.21 -26.70 -48.35
C GLY A 12 22.71 -26.50 -48.07
N LEU A 13 21.87 -26.61 -49.09
CA LEU A 13 20.41 -26.53 -48.95
C LEU A 13 19.86 -27.68 -48.09
N ILE A 14 20.34 -28.91 -48.29
CA ILE A 14 19.94 -30.06 -47.47
C ILE A 14 20.36 -29.85 -46.00
N GLY A 15 21.58 -29.35 -45.75
CA GLY A 15 22.05 -29.04 -44.39
C GLY A 15 21.21 -27.98 -43.68
N ILE A 16 20.83 -26.91 -44.39
CA ILE A 16 19.98 -25.83 -43.85
C ILE A 16 18.56 -26.33 -43.58
N ILE A 17 17.97 -27.09 -44.50
CA ILE A 17 16.63 -27.67 -44.31
C ILE A 17 16.64 -28.64 -43.12
N SER A 18 17.70 -29.44 -42.96
CA SER A 18 17.86 -30.36 -41.83
C SER A 18 17.96 -29.62 -40.50
N ALA A 19 18.72 -28.52 -40.46
CA ALA A 19 18.83 -27.68 -39.27
C ALA A 19 17.52 -26.94 -38.93
N ILE A 20 16.77 -26.50 -39.94
CA ILE A 20 15.44 -25.89 -39.76
C ILE A 20 14.45 -26.93 -39.26
N ILE A 21 14.43 -28.14 -39.82
CA ILE A 21 13.56 -29.23 -39.36
C ILE A 21 13.94 -29.64 -37.94
N ALA A 22 15.23 -29.75 -37.60
CA ALA A 22 15.68 -30.05 -36.24
C ALA A 22 15.29 -28.95 -35.25
N SER A 23 15.40 -27.67 -35.64
CA SER A 23 14.97 -26.53 -34.82
C SER A 23 13.46 -26.47 -34.64
N ILE A 24 12.68 -26.73 -35.70
CA ILE A 24 11.22 -26.82 -35.65
C ILE A 24 10.79 -28.03 -34.83
N CYS A 25 11.46 -29.18 -34.94
CA CYS A 25 11.18 -30.37 -34.13
C CYS A 25 11.59 -30.17 -32.66
N TRP A 26 12.68 -29.46 -32.38
CA TRP A 26 13.12 -29.11 -31.03
C TRP A 26 12.15 -28.10 -30.38
N VAL A 27 11.74 -27.07 -31.12
CA VAL A 27 10.67 -26.14 -30.71
C VAL A 27 9.35 -26.88 -30.53
N LYS A 28 8.93 -27.75 -31.46
CA LYS A 28 7.71 -28.57 -31.33
C LYS A 28 7.78 -29.59 -30.18
N LYS A 29 8.98 -30.14 -29.86
CA LYS A 29 9.20 -31.01 -28.69
C LYS A 29 9.12 -30.21 -27.39
N LYS A 30 9.65 -28.99 -27.34
CA LYS A 30 9.58 -28.09 -26.17
C LYS A 30 8.17 -27.50 -25.97
N VAL A 31 7.39 -27.38 -27.06
CA VAL A 31 6.01 -26.86 -27.08
C VAL A 31 4.97 -27.92 -26.70
N LYS A 32 5.34 -29.21 -26.62
CA LYS A 32 4.43 -30.26 -26.14
C LYS A 32 4.48 -30.30 -24.59
N LYS A 33 3.46 -29.67 -23.99
CA LYS A 33 3.23 -29.35 -22.56
C LYS A 33 3.94 -28.08 -22.06
N CYS A 34 3.63 -26.93 -22.66
CA CYS A 34 3.76 -25.65 -21.95
C CYS A 34 2.64 -25.58 -20.89
N PRO A 35 2.96 -25.51 -19.59
CA PRO A 35 1.96 -25.45 -18.53
C PRO A 35 1.04 -24.23 -18.70
N ALA A 36 -0.21 -24.34 -18.26
CA ALA A 36 -1.17 -23.24 -18.34
C ALA A 36 -0.67 -21.96 -17.64
N SER A 37 0.13 -22.13 -16.59
CA SER A 37 0.79 -21.03 -15.89
C SER A 37 1.82 -20.27 -16.72
N GLU A 38 2.60 -20.95 -17.56
CA GLU A 38 3.53 -20.29 -18.47
C GLU A 38 2.79 -19.56 -19.59
N LEU A 39 1.74 -20.17 -20.13
CA LEU A 39 0.89 -19.53 -21.14
C LEU A 39 0.24 -18.25 -20.59
N PHE A 40 -0.22 -18.28 -19.34
CA PHE A 40 -0.79 -17.11 -18.70
C PHE A 40 0.26 -16.02 -18.41
N LYS A 41 1.47 -16.39 -17.96
CA LYS A 41 2.59 -15.44 -17.85
C LYS A 41 2.92 -14.79 -19.20
N MET A 42 2.93 -15.56 -20.28
CA MET A 42 3.15 -15.03 -21.63
C MET A 42 2.03 -14.08 -22.07
N LEU A 43 0.77 -14.38 -21.74
CA LEU A 43 -0.39 -13.52 -22.04
C LEU A 43 -0.21 -12.09 -21.49
N MET A 44 0.40 -11.97 -20.30
CA MET A 44 0.61 -10.72 -19.57
C MET A 44 1.83 -9.91 -20.01
N GLN A 45 2.67 -10.44 -20.90
CA GLN A 45 3.85 -9.71 -21.37
C GLN A 45 3.44 -8.47 -22.18
N LYS A 46 4.03 -7.30 -21.90
CA LYS A 46 3.68 -6.05 -22.59
C LYS A 46 4.18 -6.00 -24.06
N ASN A 47 5.25 -6.71 -24.37
CA ASN A 47 5.97 -6.66 -25.65
C ASN A 47 5.45 -7.64 -26.73
N ILE A 48 4.31 -8.30 -26.52
CA ILE A 48 3.71 -9.19 -27.54
C ILE A 48 2.52 -8.51 -28.22
N SER A 49 2.23 -8.91 -29.47
CA SER A 49 1.10 -8.39 -30.24
C SER A 49 -0.23 -9.03 -29.80
N ASP A 50 -1.34 -8.36 -30.09
CA ASP A 50 -2.67 -8.90 -29.79
C ASP A 50 -2.97 -10.18 -30.58
N SER A 51 -2.47 -10.29 -31.81
CA SER A 51 -2.55 -11.55 -32.57
C SER A 51 -1.87 -12.69 -31.82
N LYS A 52 -0.74 -12.41 -31.14
CA LYS A 52 -0.05 -13.42 -30.34
C LYS A 52 -0.80 -13.75 -29.05
N ARG A 53 -1.43 -12.77 -28.40
CA ARG A 53 -2.30 -12.98 -27.24
C ARG A 53 -3.50 -13.86 -27.57
N ARG A 54 -4.09 -13.68 -28.76
CA ARG A 54 -5.17 -14.56 -29.27
C ARG A 54 -4.70 -16.01 -29.42
N GLU A 55 -3.52 -16.24 -30.01
CA GLU A 55 -2.94 -17.59 -30.09
C GLU A 55 -2.72 -18.21 -28.69
N ILE A 56 -2.27 -17.41 -27.72
CA ILE A 56 -2.05 -17.86 -26.34
C ILE A 56 -3.39 -18.22 -25.68
N LEU A 57 -4.43 -17.39 -25.84
CA LEU A 57 -5.77 -17.68 -25.34
C LEU A 57 -6.38 -18.93 -25.99
N ILE A 58 -6.17 -19.17 -27.29
CA ILE A 58 -6.58 -20.41 -27.96
C ILE A 58 -5.88 -21.63 -27.35
N LYS A 59 -4.59 -21.51 -27.02
CA LYS A 59 -3.85 -22.59 -26.34
C LYS A 59 -4.32 -22.82 -24.91
N LEU A 60 -4.57 -21.75 -24.15
CA LEU A 60 -5.17 -21.82 -22.81
C LEU A 60 -6.55 -22.48 -22.85
N ASN A 61 -7.37 -22.16 -23.85
CA ASN A 61 -8.72 -22.71 -24.04
C ASN A 61 -8.70 -24.22 -24.37
N ASN A 62 -7.61 -24.72 -24.96
CA ASN A 62 -7.40 -26.14 -25.24
C ASN A 62 -6.68 -26.88 -24.08
N SER A 63 -6.39 -26.20 -22.97
CA SER A 63 -5.85 -26.81 -21.75
C SER A 63 -6.93 -27.60 -21.01
N SER A 64 -6.59 -28.77 -20.48
CA SER A 64 -7.49 -29.55 -19.62
C SER A 64 -7.73 -28.92 -18.24
N LEU A 65 -7.04 -27.82 -17.91
CA LEU A 65 -7.18 -27.12 -16.64
C LEU A 65 -8.50 -26.34 -16.55
N ILE A 66 -8.95 -25.74 -17.66
CA ILE A 66 -10.17 -24.94 -17.66
C ILE A 66 -11.34 -25.87 -18.02
N ASN A 67 -12.23 -26.10 -17.05
CA ASN A 67 -13.37 -27.00 -17.17
C ASN A 67 -14.46 -26.51 -18.15
N LYS A 68 -14.35 -25.27 -18.63
CA LYS A 68 -15.30 -24.62 -19.54
C LYS A 68 -14.57 -23.75 -20.55
N LYS A 69 -15.04 -23.74 -21.80
CA LYS A 69 -14.34 -23.03 -22.87
C LYS A 69 -14.45 -21.51 -22.74
N ILE A 70 -13.34 -20.84 -23.00
CA ILE A 70 -13.29 -19.40 -23.28
C ILE A 70 -14.05 -19.17 -24.60
N LYS A 71 -15.01 -18.24 -24.58
CA LYS A 71 -15.86 -17.86 -25.71
C LYS A 71 -15.00 -17.28 -26.83
N GLU A 72 -15.31 -17.65 -28.07
CA GLU A 72 -14.54 -17.22 -29.24
C GLU A 72 -14.56 -15.70 -29.44
N GLU A 73 -15.71 -15.06 -29.16
CA GLU A 73 -15.85 -13.61 -29.17
C GLU A 73 -14.90 -12.92 -28.19
N TYR A 74 -14.77 -13.45 -26.96
CA TYR A 74 -13.83 -12.92 -25.97
C TYR A 74 -12.38 -13.02 -26.47
N ILE A 75 -12.00 -14.17 -27.06
CA ILE A 75 -10.66 -14.36 -27.63
C ILE A 75 -10.41 -13.34 -28.73
N GLN A 76 -11.34 -13.15 -29.67
CA GLN A 76 -11.17 -12.23 -30.79
C GLN A 76 -11.05 -10.77 -30.33
N ASN A 77 -11.79 -10.37 -29.30
CA ASN A 77 -11.83 -9.00 -28.82
C ASN A 77 -10.84 -8.70 -27.69
N PHE A 78 -10.04 -9.68 -27.26
CA PHE A 78 -9.09 -9.50 -26.16
C PHE A 78 -8.07 -8.37 -26.42
N ARG A 79 -7.89 -7.52 -25.41
CA ARG A 79 -6.88 -6.47 -25.32
C ARG A 79 -6.28 -6.48 -23.91
N LEU A 80 -4.94 -6.44 -23.83
CA LEU A 80 -4.25 -6.40 -22.53
C LEU A 80 -4.31 -5.01 -21.91
N GLU A 81 -4.11 -3.96 -22.72
CA GLU A 81 -4.09 -2.56 -22.28
C GLU A 81 -3.18 -2.37 -21.04
N ASN A 82 -3.62 -1.61 -20.03
CA ASN A 82 -2.91 -1.38 -18.77
C ASN A 82 -3.38 -2.33 -17.65
N ARG A 83 -4.01 -3.45 -18.00
CA ARG A 83 -4.68 -4.32 -17.01
C ARG A 83 -3.67 -5.23 -16.30
N GLY A 84 -3.74 -5.25 -14.98
CA GLY A 84 -2.98 -6.17 -14.14
C GLY A 84 -3.43 -7.63 -14.25
N GLN A 85 -2.60 -8.53 -13.72
CA GLN A 85 -2.80 -9.98 -13.79
C GLN A 85 -4.14 -10.43 -13.23
N GLU A 86 -4.55 -9.91 -12.08
CA GLU A 86 -5.83 -10.26 -11.44
C GLU A 86 -7.03 -9.76 -12.23
N THR A 87 -6.97 -8.54 -12.78
CA THR A 87 -8.04 -7.97 -13.63
C THR A 87 -8.23 -8.75 -14.93
N VAL A 88 -7.14 -9.21 -15.55
CA VAL A 88 -7.21 -10.08 -16.73
C VAL A 88 -7.80 -11.43 -16.36
N LEU A 89 -7.37 -11.99 -15.24
CA LEU A 89 -7.84 -13.29 -14.76
C LEU A 89 -9.34 -13.25 -14.41
N PHE A 90 -9.79 -12.24 -13.66
CA PHE A 90 -11.18 -12.06 -13.29
C PHE A 90 -12.09 -11.86 -14.51
N ASP A 91 -11.66 -11.08 -15.50
CA ASP A 91 -12.43 -10.85 -16.72
C ASP A 91 -12.52 -12.11 -17.60
N ILE A 92 -11.44 -12.89 -17.70
CA ILE A 92 -11.48 -14.20 -18.36
C ILE A 92 -12.54 -15.07 -17.67
N PHE A 93 -12.59 -15.08 -16.34
CA PHE A 93 -13.57 -15.89 -15.63
C PHE A 93 -15.00 -15.37 -15.78
N ASP A 94 -15.23 -14.06 -15.55
CA ASP A 94 -16.56 -13.47 -15.58
C ASP A 94 -17.17 -13.44 -16.99
N SER A 95 -16.42 -13.00 -17.99
CA SER A 95 -16.91 -12.87 -19.37
C SER A 95 -17.20 -14.23 -20.01
N ASN A 96 -16.57 -15.30 -19.52
CA ASN A 96 -16.71 -16.65 -20.05
C ASN A 96 -17.52 -17.59 -19.13
N ASP A 97 -18.07 -17.08 -18.04
CA ASP A 97 -18.84 -17.83 -17.04
C ASP A 97 -18.08 -19.06 -16.51
N ILE A 98 -16.76 -18.91 -16.30
CA ILE A 98 -15.86 -19.92 -15.76
C ILE A 98 -15.74 -19.67 -14.26
N GLU A 99 -16.08 -20.65 -13.44
CA GLU A 99 -15.93 -20.50 -11.99
C GLU A 99 -14.43 -20.59 -11.59
N PRO A 100 -13.90 -19.59 -10.87
CA PRO A 100 -12.48 -19.54 -10.53
C PRO A 100 -12.13 -20.48 -9.37
N THR A 101 -12.10 -21.80 -9.58
CA THR A 101 -11.74 -22.74 -8.51
C THR A 101 -10.27 -22.62 -8.10
N ASP A 102 -9.93 -23.06 -6.88
CA ASP A 102 -8.56 -23.02 -6.36
C ASP A 102 -7.57 -23.76 -7.28
N ASP A 103 -8.00 -24.89 -7.87
CA ASP A 103 -7.19 -25.67 -8.79
C ASP A 103 -6.91 -24.92 -10.09
N ILE A 104 -7.90 -24.20 -10.62
CA ILE A 104 -7.75 -23.39 -11.83
C ILE A 104 -6.84 -22.20 -11.55
N CYS A 105 -7.02 -21.50 -10.42
CA CYS A 105 -6.17 -20.38 -10.02
C CYS A 105 -4.72 -20.83 -9.78
N LYS A 106 -4.50 -21.89 -8.98
CA LYS A 106 -3.17 -22.46 -8.77
C LYS A 106 -2.51 -22.90 -10.08
N GLY A 107 -3.28 -23.51 -10.99
CA GLY A 107 -2.75 -23.96 -12.28
C GLY A 107 -2.43 -22.83 -13.27
N LEU A 108 -3.05 -21.65 -13.16
CA LEU A 108 -2.82 -20.49 -14.03
C LEU A 108 -1.79 -19.49 -13.48
N ILE A 109 -1.73 -19.29 -12.17
CA ILE A 109 -0.88 -18.25 -11.57
C ILE A 109 -0.03 -18.74 -10.39
N GLY A 110 -0.19 -20.00 -9.97
CA GLY A 110 0.64 -20.61 -8.93
C GLY A 110 0.13 -20.41 -7.50
N VAL A 111 -0.97 -19.68 -7.29
CA VAL A 111 -1.53 -19.35 -5.98
C VAL A 111 -3.05 -19.53 -5.96
N CYS A 112 -3.62 -19.81 -4.78
CA CYS A 112 -5.08 -19.69 -4.58
C CYS A 112 -5.47 -18.21 -4.59
N MET A 113 -6.68 -17.90 -5.10
CA MET A 113 -7.23 -16.54 -5.04
C MET A 113 -8.66 -16.55 -4.45
N PRO A 114 -8.80 -16.72 -3.12
CA PRO A 114 -10.11 -16.70 -2.46
C PRO A 114 -10.85 -15.37 -2.65
N SER A 115 -10.14 -14.24 -2.72
CA SER A 115 -10.70 -12.91 -3.01
C SER A 115 -11.37 -12.85 -4.38
N LEU A 116 -10.71 -13.39 -5.41
CA LEU A 116 -11.23 -13.45 -6.77
C LEU A 116 -12.49 -14.34 -6.84
N ARG A 117 -12.51 -15.45 -6.08
CA ARG A 117 -13.68 -16.33 -5.92
C ARG A 117 -14.85 -15.63 -5.27
N LYS A 118 -14.62 -14.99 -4.13
CA LYS A 118 -15.62 -14.21 -3.40
C LYS A 118 -16.21 -13.12 -4.30
N ARG A 119 -15.35 -12.36 -4.99
CA ARG A 119 -15.76 -11.33 -5.97
C ARG A 119 -16.59 -11.90 -7.13
N TYR A 120 -16.23 -13.08 -7.66
CA TYR A 120 -16.98 -13.73 -8.74
C TYR A 120 -18.36 -14.18 -8.24
N GLN A 121 -18.45 -14.74 -7.03
CA GLN A 121 -19.69 -15.20 -6.41
C GLN A 121 -20.62 -14.03 -6.05
N GLU A 122 -20.11 -12.98 -5.42
CA GLU A 122 -20.85 -11.76 -5.07
C GLU A 122 -21.44 -11.10 -6.31
N LYS A 123 -20.69 -11.01 -7.42
CA LYS A 123 -21.20 -10.45 -8.68
C LYS A 123 -22.37 -11.27 -9.25
N ARG A 124 -22.39 -12.59 -9.02
CA ARG A 124 -23.46 -13.48 -9.48
C ARG A 124 -24.66 -13.51 -8.54
N GLN A 125 -24.44 -13.34 -7.23
CA GLN A 125 -25.50 -13.13 -6.23
C GLN A 125 -26.20 -11.78 -6.44
N ASN A 126 -25.44 -10.70 -6.65
CA ASN A 126 -26.00 -9.37 -6.95
C ASN A 126 -26.75 -9.34 -8.29
N LYS A 127 -26.32 -10.12 -9.30
CA LYS A 127 -27.08 -10.29 -10.55
C LYS A 127 -28.42 -11.01 -10.35
N GLN A 128 -28.56 -11.82 -9.29
CA GLN A 128 -29.83 -12.45 -8.93
C GLN A 128 -30.71 -11.50 -8.10
N GLU A 129 -30.13 -10.67 -7.22
CA GLU A 129 -30.87 -9.71 -6.39
C GLU A 129 -31.40 -8.47 -7.15
N VAL A 130 -30.69 -8.00 -8.19
CA VAL A 130 -31.11 -6.85 -9.03
C VAL A 130 -32.35 -7.17 -9.90
N SER A 131 -32.88 -8.40 -9.87
CA SER A 131 -34.16 -8.74 -10.50
C SER A 131 -35.40 -8.35 -9.68
N PHE A 132 -35.26 -7.84 -8.44
CA PHE A 132 -36.37 -7.41 -7.59
C PHE A 132 -36.06 -6.10 -6.85
N SER A 133 -36.37 -4.94 -7.45
CA SER A 133 -36.99 -3.77 -6.77
C SER A 133 -36.90 -2.49 -7.61
N GLU A 134 -38.04 -1.79 -7.76
CA GLU A 134 -38.18 -0.46 -8.38
C GLU A 134 -37.90 0.68 -7.36
N PRO A 135 -37.49 1.89 -7.79
CA PRO A 135 -37.14 2.99 -6.89
C PRO A 135 -38.31 3.94 -6.60
N LYS A 136 -38.44 4.39 -5.35
CA LYS A 136 -39.25 5.56 -4.96
C LYS A 136 -38.37 6.77 -4.67
N GLN A 137 -38.72 7.89 -5.31
CA GLN A 137 -38.25 9.24 -5.04
C GLN A 137 -38.80 9.78 -3.70
N THR A 138 -38.03 10.64 -3.02
CA THR A 138 -38.56 11.85 -2.39
C THR A 138 -37.47 12.90 -2.16
N ASN A 139 -37.90 14.16 -2.16
CA ASN A 139 -37.12 15.38 -2.36
C ASN A 139 -36.48 15.98 -1.09
N ASN A 140 -35.38 16.69 -1.34
CA ASN A 140 -34.82 17.90 -0.72
C ASN A 140 -35.60 18.60 0.41
N ILE A 141 -34.88 18.92 1.50
CA ILE A 141 -35.01 20.17 2.27
C ILE A 141 -33.61 20.71 2.70
N SER A 142 -33.34 21.92 2.21
CA SER A 142 -32.43 23.02 2.57
C SER A 142 -31.30 22.91 3.61
N ASN A 143 -30.10 23.28 3.15
CA ASN A 143 -29.10 24.20 3.70
C ASN A 143 -29.17 24.60 5.18
N VAL A 144 -28.12 24.21 5.92
CA VAL A 144 -27.50 25.04 6.97
C VAL A 144 -26.00 25.05 6.69
N GLU A 145 -25.52 26.12 6.05
CA GLU A 145 -24.10 26.49 6.07
C GLU A 145 -23.77 26.96 7.49
N ASN A 146 -23.11 26.09 8.27
CA ASN A 146 -22.33 26.52 9.41
C ASN A 146 -20.85 26.46 9.00
N VAL A 147 -20.43 27.45 8.21
CA VAL A 147 -19.01 27.72 7.98
C VAL A 147 -18.48 28.33 9.28
N ASN A 148 -17.81 27.51 10.08
CA ASN A 148 -17.12 27.95 11.28
C ASN A 148 -15.82 28.64 10.84
N PRO A 149 -15.66 29.97 11.02
CA PRO A 149 -14.57 30.71 10.41
C PRO A 149 -13.37 30.77 11.38
N SER A 150 -12.58 29.68 11.45
CA SER A 150 -11.21 29.76 12.03
C SER A 150 -10.28 28.55 11.80
N LYS A 151 -10.66 27.52 11.04
CA LYS A 151 -9.74 26.39 10.80
C LYS A 151 -8.67 26.80 9.80
N LYS A 152 -7.40 26.80 10.23
CA LYS A 152 -6.26 26.87 9.32
C LYS A 152 -6.40 25.72 8.31
N GLU A 153 -6.36 26.07 7.04
CA GLU A 153 -6.54 25.11 5.96
C GLU A 153 -5.29 24.24 5.82
N GLN A 154 -5.42 22.95 6.10
CA GLN A 154 -4.30 22.01 6.06
C GLN A 154 -3.99 21.56 4.63
N THR A 155 -2.73 21.28 4.35
CA THR A 155 -2.26 20.78 3.04
C THR A 155 -1.56 19.43 3.19
N VAL A 156 -1.92 18.46 2.36
CA VAL A 156 -1.29 17.13 2.29
C VAL A 156 -0.13 17.14 1.30
N TYR A 157 1.07 16.85 1.76
CA TYR A 157 2.22 16.64 0.91
C TYR A 157 2.48 15.15 0.73
N MET A 158 2.83 14.77 -0.49
CA MET A 158 3.25 13.42 -0.87
C MET A 158 4.59 13.50 -1.60
N SER A 159 5.39 12.45 -1.52
CA SER A 159 6.58 12.31 -2.37
C SER A 159 6.21 12.26 -3.85
N GLU A 160 6.96 12.92 -4.73
CA GLU A 160 6.76 12.79 -6.19
C GLU A 160 6.94 11.35 -6.68
N MET A 161 7.70 10.54 -5.93
CA MET A 161 7.88 9.13 -6.23
C MET A 161 6.62 8.29 -6.01
N LEU A 162 5.67 8.74 -5.19
CA LEU A 162 4.41 8.02 -4.99
C LEU A 162 3.63 7.96 -6.32
N LYS A 163 3.70 9.04 -7.10
CA LYS A 163 3.06 9.14 -8.42
C LYS A 163 3.72 8.22 -9.45
N THR A 164 5.03 7.98 -9.35
CA THR A 164 5.75 7.18 -10.35
C THR A 164 5.79 5.69 -9.97
N ARG A 165 5.93 5.36 -8.68
CA ARG A 165 5.98 3.98 -8.18
C ARG A 165 4.58 3.37 -8.03
N PHE A 166 3.60 4.15 -7.59
CA PHE A 166 2.24 3.69 -7.30
C PHE A 166 1.17 4.62 -7.90
N PRO A 167 1.17 4.81 -9.24
CA PRO A 167 0.32 5.80 -9.92
C PRO A 167 -1.18 5.59 -9.63
N ASP A 168 -1.65 4.35 -9.61
CA ASP A 168 -3.06 4.06 -9.39
C ASP A 168 -3.48 4.37 -7.94
N THR A 169 -2.69 3.94 -6.95
CA THR A 169 -2.90 4.29 -5.54
C THR A 169 -2.85 5.80 -5.31
N CYS A 170 -1.87 6.48 -5.90
CA CYS A 170 -1.72 7.93 -5.82
C CYS A 170 -2.95 8.66 -6.39
N ASN A 171 -3.44 8.23 -7.56
CA ASN A 171 -4.63 8.80 -8.19
C ASN A 171 -5.91 8.57 -7.36
N ARG A 172 -6.06 7.39 -6.74
CA ARG A 172 -7.17 7.11 -5.82
C ARG A 172 -7.14 8.07 -4.62
N LEU A 173 -5.97 8.28 -4.02
CA LEU A 173 -5.80 9.21 -2.91
C LEU A 173 -6.09 10.66 -3.32
N ILE A 174 -5.56 11.11 -4.46
CA ILE A 174 -5.87 12.43 -5.03
C ILE A 174 -7.37 12.60 -5.22
N GLY A 175 -8.06 11.63 -5.81
CA GLY A 175 -9.51 11.70 -6.02
C GLY A 175 -10.30 11.88 -4.73
N ILE A 176 -9.86 11.24 -3.63
CA ILE A 176 -10.44 11.45 -2.30
C ILE A 176 -10.17 12.87 -1.78
N LEU A 177 -8.94 13.36 -1.91
CA LEU A 177 -8.56 14.71 -1.46
C LEU A 177 -9.33 15.80 -2.25
N GLU A 178 -9.42 15.67 -3.57
CA GLU A 178 -10.18 16.58 -4.44
C GLU A 178 -11.68 16.55 -4.13
N LYS A 179 -12.26 15.35 -3.92
CA LYS A 179 -13.67 15.19 -3.51
C LYS A 179 -14.01 16.01 -2.27
N HIS A 180 -13.08 16.09 -1.32
CA HIS A 180 -13.24 16.81 -0.05
C HIS A 180 -12.59 18.19 -0.04
N SER A 181 -12.19 18.72 -1.20
CA SER A 181 -11.53 20.04 -1.34
C SER A 181 -10.30 20.20 -0.44
N VAL A 182 -9.57 19.11 -0.18
CA VAL A 182 -8.33 19.13 0.59
C VAL A 182 -7.17 19.49 -0.35
N LYS A 183 -6.41 20.53 0.00
CA LYS A 183 -5.20 20.91 -0.73
C LYS A 183 -4.15 19.82 -0.64
N TYR A 184 -3.47 19.56 -1.76
CA TYR A 184 -2.33 18.67 -1.79
C TYR A 184 -1.21 19.15 -2.71
N ALA A 185 0.01 18.69 -2.45
CA ALA A 185 1.19 19.01 -3.23
C ALA A 185 2.18 17.85 -3.25
N PHE A 186 3.12 17.90 -4.20
CA PHE A 186 4.20 16.91 -4.31
C PHE A 186 5.54 17.51 -3.90
N LEU A 187 6.26 16.77 -3.06
CA LEU A 187 7.62 17.08 -2.63
C LEU A 187 8.60 16.70 -3.74
N LYS A 188 9.45 17.65 -4.10
CA LYS A 188 10.55 17.46 -5.06
C LYS A 188 11.82 16.99 -4.35
N GLY A 189 12.70 16.33 -5.09
CA GLY A 189 14.03 15.95 -4.58
C GLY A 189 14.00 14.73 -3.65
N THR A 190 12.88 14.02 -3.63
CA THR A 190 12.68 12.84 -2.80
C THR A 190 13.30 11.61 -3.44
N LYS A 191 13.90 10.74 -2.63
CA LYS A 191 14.42 9.43 -3.05
C LYS A 191 13.58 8.25 -2.55
N ASP A 192 12.57 8.53 -1.73
CA ASP A 192 11.59 7.53 -1.30
C ASP A 192 10.18 8.13 -1.10
N ILE A 193 9.19 7.25 -0.96
CA ILE A 193 7.77 7.58 -0.78
C ILE A 193 7.39 7.93 0.66
N TRP A 194 8.20 7.54 1.65
CA TRP A 194 7.93 7.70 3.09
C TRP A 194 8.18 9.12 3.61
N CYS A 195 7.49 10.10 3.03
CA CYS A 195 7.74 11.51 3.37
C CYS A 195 7.42 11.88 4.81
N ARG A 196 6.60 11.11 5.53
CA ARG A 196 6.40 11.27 6.97
C ARG A 196 7.71 11.15 7.75
N ASP A 197 8.57 10.23 7.34
CA ASP A 197 9.73 9.84 8.13
C ASP A 197 10.82 10.89 8.07
N TYR A 198 11.08 11.42 6.88
CA TYR A 198 12.19 12.35 6.65
C TYR A 198 11.79 13.82 6.70
N MET A 199 10.51 14.18 6.52
CA MET A 199 10.11 15.59 6.54
C MET A 199 10.11 16.17 7.96
N PRO A 200 10.37 17.49 8.13
CA PRO A 200 10.39 18.12 9.44
C PRO A 200 9.10 17.90 10.24
N VAL A 201 9.25 17.63 11.53
CA VAL A 201 8.14 17.47 12.47
C VAL A 201 7.60 18.86 12.85
N GLN A 202 6.27 19.02 12.86
CA GLN A 202 5.64 20.22 13.42
C GLN A 202 5.49 20.09 14.94
N ALA A 203 6.17 20.97 15.68
CA ALA A 203 5.94 21.17 17.11
C ALA A 203 4.54 21.75 17.37
N GLU A 204 4.10 21.79 18.63
CA GLU A 204 2.77 22.28 19.02
C GLU A 204 2.47 23.70 18.51
N SER A 205 3.46 24.61 18.51
CA SER A 205 3.33 25.97 17.94
C SER A 205 3.22 26.03 16.41
N GLY A 206 3.41 24.90 15.70
CA GLY A 206 3.50 24.84 14.24
C GLY A 206 4.90 25.07 13.69
N LYS A 207 5.91 25.25 14.56
CA LYS A 207 7.31 25.34 14.17
C LYS A 207 7.80 24.01 13.61
N PHE A 208 8.53 24.06 12.49
CA PHE A 208 9.18 22.89 11.91
C PHE A 208 10.51 22.60 12.58
N ILE A 209 10.69 21.35 13.02
CA ILE A 209 11.94 20.81 13.54
C ILE A 209 12.43 19.74 12.56
N GLN A 210 13.58 19.97 11.96
CA GLN A 210 14.29 19.01 11.13
C GLN A 210 15.24 18.20 12.00
N PHE A 211 14.91 16.94 12.22
CA PHE A 211 15.78 15.99 12.90
C PHE A 211 16.78 15.36 11.94
N ARG A 212 17.83 14.75 12.48
CA ARG A 212 18.72 13.87 11.72
C ARG A 212 17.91 12.62 11.32
N TYR A 213 17.87 12.31 10.02
CA TYR A 213 17.21 11.11 9.52
C TYR A 213 18.25 10.01 9.23
N GLU A 214 18.59 9.24 10.26
CA GLU A 214 19.49 8.09 10.18
C GLU A 214 18.94 6.86 10.92
N PRO A 215 17.72 6.40 10.56
CA PRO A 215 17.08 5.30 11.26
C PRO A 215 17.93 4.03 11.19
N SER A 216 17.93 3.30 12.30
CA SER A 216 18.66 2.05 12.47
C SER A 216 18.26 0.98 11.45
N TYR A 217 17.00 0.98 11.00
CA TYR A 217 16.49 -0.01 10.06
C TYR A 217 17.02 0.14 8.63
N LEU A 218 17.49 1.33 8.23
CA LEU A 218 18.15 1.50 6.93
C LEU A 218 19.61 1.01 6.95
N LYS A 219 20.25 0.91 8.12
CA LYS A 219 21.69 0.63 8.24
C LYS A 219 22.03 -0.81 7.84
N GLY A 220 23.12 -0.97 7.09
CA GLY A 220 23.66 -2.27 6.69
C GLY A 220 23.02 -2.88 5.46
N ASN A 221 22.02 -2.22 4.85
CA ASN A 221 21.50 -2.53 3.54
C ASN A 221 21.79 -1.37 2.59
N LYS A 222 22.71 -1.57 1.65
CA LYS A 222 23.16 -0.53 0.72
C LYS A 222 22.03 0.06 -0.12
N GLU A 223 21.08 -0.76 -0.57
CA GLU A 223 19.96 -0.29 -1.39
C GLU A 223 19.04 0.65 -0.58
N TRP A 224 18.80 0.30 0.69
CA TRP A 224 17.99 1.11 1.59
C TRP A 224 18.70 2.40 2.00
N GLU A 225 20.00 2.35 2.28
CA GLU A 225 20.82 3.54 2.54
C GLU A 225 20.83 4.50 1.34
N GLU A 226 20.91 3.98 0.11
CA GLU A 226 20.89 4.78 -1.12
C GLU A 226 19.50 5.38 -1.41
N SER A 227 18.41 4.73 -0.98
CA SER A 227 17.04 5.22 -1.09
C SER A 227 16.70 6.35 -0.11
N ARG A 228 17.53 6.54 0.92
CA ARG A 228 17.32 7.56 1.96
C ARG A 228 17.31 8.96 1.36
N SER A 229 16.18 9.66 1.53
CA SER A 229 16.05 11.06 1.09
C SER A 229 16.95 11.97 1.92
N ASP A 230 17.57 12.95 1.26
CA ASP A 230 18.33 14.00 1.92
C ASP A 230 17.36 15.11 2.37
N VAL A 231 17.15 15.21 3.68
CA VAL A 231 16.15 16.12 4.26
C VAL A 231 16.44 17.57 3.94
N GLU A 232 17.72 17.98 3.95
CA GLU A 232 18.12 19.36 3.67
C GLU A 232 17.82 19.71 2.21
N GLU A 233 18.17 18.81 1.29
CA GLU A 233 17.90 19.02 -0.14
C GLU A 233 16.40 19.04 -0.44
N VAL A 234 15.62 18.12 0.15
CA VAL A 234 14.16 18.12 0.00
C VAL A 234 13.58 19.42 0.56
N CYS A 235 13.98 19.87 1.75
CA CYS A 235 13.50 21.12 2.32
C CYS A 235 13.84 22.32 1.42
N ARG A 236 15.08 22.39 0.93
CA ARG A 236 15.56 23.45 0.03
C ARG A 236 14.76 23.49 -1.29
N MET A 237 14.54 22.35 -1.93
CA MET A 237 13.80 22.27 -3.21
C MET A 237 12.32 22.62 -3.08
N ASN A 238 11.76 22.52 -1.87
CA ASN A 238 10.35 22.78 -1.58
C ASN A 238 10.14 24.09 -0.78
N ASN A 239 11.19 24.90 -0.58
CA ASN A 239 11.18 26.16 0.19
C ASN A 239 10.69 26.00 1.64
N ILE A 240 10.98 24.86 2.26
CA ILE A 240 10.64 24.57 3.65
C ILE A 240 11.80 24.98 4.53
N HIS A 241 11.49 25.77 5.56
CA HIS A 241 12.47 26.23 6.54
C HIS A 241 12.15 25.60 7.89
N ALA A 242 13.14 24.97 8.51
CA ALA A 242 13.00 24.27 9.77
C ALA A 242 14.19 24.57 10.69
N GLN A 243 13.96 24.52 12.01
CA GLN A 243 15.05 24.48 12.97
C GLN A 243 15.71 23.10 12.88
N ILE A 244 17.03 23.07 12.73
CA ILE A 244 17.80 21.83 12.73
C ILE A 244 18.03 21.34 14.17
N SER A 245 17.90 20.03 14.36
CA SER A 245 18.29 19.30 15.57
C SER A 245 19.20 18.13 15.18
N ASP A 246 20.20 17.86 16.01
CA ASP A 246 21.09 16.71 15.88
C ASP A 246 20.56 15.46 16.58
N ILE A 247 19.31 15.45 17.08
CA ILE A 247 18.65 14.22 17.51
C ILE A 247 18.32 13.39 16.26
N ASN A 248 18.63 12.09 16.30
CA ASN A 248 18.19 11.12 15.31
C ASN A 248 16.74 10.71 15.60
N LEU A 249 15.84 11.07 14.72
CA LEU A 249 14.42 10.80 14.86
C LEU A 249 13.73 10.96 13.51
N ASP A 250 12.98 9.94 13.11
CA ASP A 250 12.04 10.03 12.00
C ASP A 250 10.63 10.41 12.46
N GLY A 251 9.90 11.12 11.59
CA GLY A 251 8.57 11.62 11.89
C GLY A 251 7.50 10.54 12.02
N GLY A 252 7.71 9.33 11.50
CA GLY A 252 6.82 8.18 11.71
C GLY A 252 6.77 7.76 13.18
N ASN A 253 7.86 7.96 13.92
CA ASN A 253 7.92 7.70 15.35
C ASN A 253 7.45 8.87 16.24
N VAL A 254 6.77 9.89 15.68
CA VAL A 254 6.31 11.05 16.45
C VAL A 254 4.84 11.33 16.22
N LEU A 255 4.05 11.23 17.27
CA LEU A 255 2.62 11.58 17.27
C LEU A 255 2.38 12.74 18.23
N ILE A 256 1.93 13.89 17.73
CA ILE A 256 1.68 15.09 18.53
C ILE A 256 0.20 15.44 18.57
N CYS A 257 -0.31 15.66 19.78
CA CYS A 257 -1.68 16.12 20.02
C CYS A 257 -1.75 16.93 21.32
N GLU A 258 -2.18 18.19 21.21
CA GLU A 258 -2.58 19.05 22.33
C GLU A 258 -1.53 19.05 23.45
N GLY A 259 -0.25 19.27 23.13
CA GLY A 259 0.85 19.34 24.09
C GLY A 259 1.34 18.00 24.64
N HIS A 260 0.89 16.86 24.09
CA HIS A 260 1.50 15.54 24.31
C HIS A 260 2.18 15.06 23.03
N ALA A 261 3.30 14.35 23.19
CA ALA A 261 3.96 13.63 22.11
C ALA A 261 4.18 12.16 22.50
N ILE A 262 3.73 11.21 21.67
CA ILE A 262 4.06 9.79 21.81
C ILE A 262 5.20 9.44 20.87
N LEU A 263 6.22 8.75 21.42
CA LEU A 263 7.35 8.18 20.69
C LEU A 263 7.62 6.75 21.18
N SER A 264 8.19 5.89 20.34
CA SER A 264 8.68 4.60 20.78
C SER A 264 10.03 4.68 21.51
N ASP A 265 10.33 3.70 22.35
CA ASP A 265 11.60 3.58 23.07
C ASP A 265 12.82 3.33 22.16
N ARG A 266 12.60 3.11 20.85
CA ARG A 266 13.67 3.07 19.82
C ARG A 266 14.53 4.34 19.85
N ILE A 267 13.93 5.49 20.19
CA ILE A 267 14.60 6.79 20.29
C ILE A 267 15.89 6.73 21.13
N PHE A 268 15.92 5.91 22.18
CA PHE A 268 17.09 5.79 23.05
C PHE A 268 18.24 5.02 22.39
N SER A 269 17.93 3.93 21.69
CA SER A 269 18.93 3.13 20.98
C SER A 269 19.57 3.88 19.79
N GLU A 270 18.84 4.83 19.22
CA GLU A 270 19.26 5.63 18.06
C GLU A 270 20.00 6.92 18.43
N ASN A 271 20.04 7.27 19.72
CA ASN A 271 20.75 8.41 20.29
C ASN A 271 21.59 8.01 21.52
N PRO A 272 22.51 7.02 21.40
CA PRO A 272 23.25 6.47 22.52
C PRO A 272 24.22 7.47 23.20
N GLU A 273 24.48 8.60 22.55
CA GLU A 273 25.31 9.68 23.07
C GLU A 273 24.62 10.55 24.13
N ARG A 274 23.30 10.39 24.33
CA ARG A 274 22.49 11.12 25.31
C ARG A 274 21.91 10.17 26.36
N THR A 275 21.74 10.65 27.59
CA THR A 275 20.94 9.90 28.56
C THR A 275 19.45 9.99 28.23
N GLU A 276 18.65 8.98 28.64
CA GLU A 276 17.20 8.98 28.39
C GLU A 276 16.53 10.28 28.89
N ARG A 277 16.92 10.75 30.07
CA ARG A 277 16.37 11.98 30.68
C ARG A 277 16.72 13.22 29.87
N GLU A 278 17.99 13.38 29.46
CA GLU A 278 18.41 14.53 28.64
C GLU A 278 17.68 14.54 27.30
N LEU A 279 17.53 13.37 26.68
CA LEU A 279 16.85 13.23 25.40
C LEU A 279 15.35 13.57 25.52
N ILE A 280 14.68 13.08 26.57
CA ILE A 280 13.29 13.44 26.86
C ILE A 280 13.15 14.95 27.13
N ASP A 281 14.04 15.54 27.94
CA ASP A 281 14.01 16.96 28.27
C ASP A 281 14.24 17.84 27.03
N GLU A 282 15.13 17.43 26.12
CA GLU A 282 15.41 18.13 24.86
C GLU A 282 14.25 18.00 23.86
N LEU A 283 13.71 16.79 23.68
CA LEU A 283 12.53 16.55 22.84
C LEU A 283 11.32 17.33 23.33
N GLY A 284 11.08 17.37 24.64
CA GLY A 284 9.97 18.13 25.22
C GLY A 284 10.07 19.63 24.93
N LYS A 285 11.29 20.19 24.89
CA LYS A 285 11.52 21.59 24.50
C LYS A 285 11.34 21.82 23.01
N LEU A 286 11.85 20.91 22.17
CA LEU A 286 11.79 21.04 20.71
C LEU A 286 10.37 20.87 20.17
N LEU A 287 9.65 19.87 20.68
CA LEU A 287 8.28 19.53 20.28
C LEU A 287 7.22 20.33 21.06
N GLU A 288 7.64 21.01 22.13
CA GLU A 288 6.77 21.80 23.01
C GLU A 288 5.68 20.93 23.68
N CYS A 289 6.06 19.70 24.04
CA CYS A 289 5.15 18.65 24.49
C CYS A 289 5.68 17.92 25.72
N GLU A 290 4.77 17.34 26.51
CA GLU A 290 5.09 16.25 27.43
C GLU A 290 5.34 14.97 26.63
N ILE A 291 6.51 14.35 26.84
CA ILE A 291 6.91 13.14 26.12
C ILE A 291 6.38 11.89 26.82
N ILE A 292 5.71 11.04 26.03
CA ILE A 292 5.20 9.74 26.42
C ILE A 292 5.95 8.68 25.61
N ILE A 293 6.72 7.85 26.30
CA ILE A 293 7.46 6.76 25.67
C ILE A 293 6.67 5.46 25.74
N ILE A 294 6.53 4.80 24.59
CA ILE A 294 5.90 3.49 24.45
C ILE A 294 6.92 2.44 23.99
N LYS A 295 6.78 1.18 24.41
CA LYS A 295 7.55 0.06 23.85
C LYS A 295 7.30 -0.07 22.34
N ALA A 296 8.37 -0.12 21.55
CA ALA A 296 8.33 -0.61 20.18
C ALA A 296 8.07 -2.13 20.14
N LEU A 297 7.53 -2.60 19.02
CA LEU A 297 7.47 -4.04 18.71
C LEU A 297 8.88 -4.57 18.49
N ASN A 298 9.23 -5.62 19.23
CA ASN A 298 10.58 -6.18 19.31
C ASN A 298 10.79 -7.25 18.25
N SER A 299 11.06 -6.88 16.99
CA SER A 299 11.98 -7.60 16.09
C SER A 299 11.86 -7.10 14.66
N LYS A 300 12.94 -7.29 13.88
CA LYS A 300 12.92 -7.16 12.42
C LYS A 300 11.86 -8.04 11.74
N ASP A 301 11.42 -9.09 12.42
CA ASP A 301 10.45 -10.07 11.90
C ASP A 301 8.99 -9.70 12.25
N GLU A 302 8.74 -8.57 12.94
CA GLU A 302 7.42 -8.10 13.38
C GLU A 302 7.10 -6.70 12.86
N ASP A 303 7.94 -5.73 13.23
CA ASP A 303 7.94 -4.36 12.73
C ASP A 303 9.40 -3.90 12.74
N PHE A 304 10.00 -3.88 11.55
CA PHE A 304 11.40 -3.49 11.41
C PHE A 304 11.62 -1.99 11.64
N THR A 305 10.55 -1.17 11.61
CA THR A 305 10.63 0.25 11.89
C THR A 305 10.57 0.49 13.40
N GLY A 306 9.57 -0.05 14.11
CA GLY A 306 9.30 0.29 15.50
C GLY A 306 8.67 1.67 15.67
N HIS A 307 7.92 2.14 14.66
CA HIS A 307 7.25 3.44 14.68
C HIS A 307 6.00 3.45 15.56
N ALA A 308 5.80 4.56 16.29
CA ALA A 308 4.58 4.79 17.04
C ALA A 308 3.31 4.81 16.17
N ASP A 309 3.39 5.33 14.93
CA ASP A 309 2.25 5.47 14.03
C ASP A 309 1.70 4.15 13.45
N GLY A 310 2.43 3.04 13.60
CA GLY A 310 1.96 1.68 13.35
C GLY A 310 1.24 1.04 14.53
N MET A 311 1.31 1.65 15.72
CA MET A 311 0.78 1.07 16.97
C MET A 311 -0.40 1.84 17.53
N VAL A 312 -0.33 3.18 17.52
CA VAL A 312 -1.33 4.04 18.17
C VAL A 312 -1.56 5.35 17.42
N ARG A 313 -2.67 6.02 17.70
CA ARG A 313 -2.99 7.39 17.28
C ARG A 313 -3.71 8.13 18.39
N PHE A 314 -3.49 9.44 18.47
CA PHE A 314 -4.32 10.31 19.29
C PHE A 314 -5.70 10.50 18.65
N VAL A 315 -6.73 10.45 19.50
CA VAL A 315 -8.07 10.96 19.20
C VAL A 315 -8.23 12.39 19.75
N ASN A 316 -7.67 12.62 20.93
CA ASN A 316 -7.53 13.92 21.62
C ASN A 316 -6.46 13.76 22.72
N ARG A 317 -6.18 14.82 23.50
CA ARG A 317 -5.15 14.79 24.56
C ARG A 317 -5.21 13.58 25.51
N ASN A 318 -6.41 13.11 25.85
CA ASN A 318 -6.63 12.07 26.86
C ASN A 318 -7.16 10.75 26.29
N THR A 319 -7.23 10.61 24.96
CA THR A 319 -7.77 9.42 24.32
C THR A 319 -6.87 9.02 23.17
N ILE A 320 -6.39 7.78 23.20
CA ILE A 320 -5.69 7.15 22.10
C ILE A 320 -6.50 5.97 21.58
N LEU A 321 -6.35 5.69 20.29
CA LEU A 321 -6.73 4.41 19.70
C LEU A 321 -5.46 3.66 19.31
N GLY A 322 -5.53 2.35 19.22
CA GLY A 322 -4.39 1.53 18.81
C GLY A 322 -4.77 0.10 18.47
N ASN A 323 -3.78 -0.68 18.04
CA ASN A 323 -3.95 -2.10 17.75
C ASN A 323 -4.52 -2.84 18.97
N ARG A 324 -5.54 -3.69 18.75
CA ARG A 324 -6.27 -4.36 19.82
C ARG A 324 -5.31 -5.09 20.77
N LEU A 325 -5.25 -4.66 22.03
CA LEU A 325 -4.26 -5.16 23.00
C LEU A 325 -4.41 -6.66 23.25
N ALA A 326 -5.63 -7.18 23.25
CA ALA A 326 -5.88 -8.60 23.46
C ALA A 326 -5.21 -9.50 22.40
N ASP A 327 -4.99 -8.96 21.20
CA ASP A 327 -4.39 -9.66 20.06
C ASP A 327 -2.88 -9.37 19.94
N ASP A 328 -2.34 -8.51 20.81
CA ASP A 328 -0.93 -8.09 20.83
C ASP A 328 -0.10 -8.94 21.80
N TYR A 329 1.22 -8.79 21.75
CA TYR A 329 2.15 -9.46 22.63
C TYR A 329 1.99 -9.02 24.09
N LYS A 330 2.15 -9.97 25.01
CA LYS A 330 2.02 -9.71 26.45
C LYS A 330 2.89 -8.53 26.94
N TYR A 331 4.11 -8.37 26.42
CA TYR A 331 4.98 -7.26 26.82
C TYR A 331 4.47 -5.90 26.34
N ILE A 332 3.87 -5.82 25.13
CA ILE A 332 3.19 -4.62 24.64
C ILE A 332 1.96 -4.33 25.47
N GLN A 333 1.15 -5.35 25.77
CA GLN A 333 -0.03 -5.20 26.61
C GLN A 333 0.32 -4.63 28.00
N ASP A 334 1.34 -5.21 28.64
CA ASP A 334 1.76 -4.81 29.98
C ASP A 334 2.37 -3.39 29.97
N ASP A 335 3.10 -3.02 28.92
CA ASP A 335 3.59 -1.66 28.72
C ASP A 335 2.46 -0.65 28.47
N ARG A 336 1.51 -0.99 27.59
CA ARG A 336 0.41 -0.09 27.24
C ARG A 336 -0.51 0.16 28.41
N ARG A 337 -0.84 -0.86 29.20
CA ARG A 337 -1.60 -0.69 30.46
C ARG A 337 -0.91 0.28 31.43
N LYS A 338 0.41 0.17 31.61
CA LYS A 338 1.17 1.09 32.47
C LYS A 338 1.11 2.53 31.95
N ILE A 339 1.25 2.74 30.65
CA ILE A 339 1.19 4.08 30.03
C ILE A 339 -0.23 4.66 30.13
N ILE A 340 -1.25 3.85 29.86
CA ILE A 340 -2.66 4.23 30.02
C ILE A 340 -2.94 4.70 31.45
N GLU A 341 -2.50 3.93 32.45
CA GLU A 341 -2.66 4.29 33.86
C GLU A 341 -1.85 5.54 34.25
N LYS A 342 -0.57 5.59 33.89
CA LYS A 342 0.35 6.68 34.25
C LYS A 342 -0.10 8.04 33.73
N TYR A 343 -0.60 8.09 32.49
CA TYR A 343 -1.01 9.32 31.82
C TYR A 343 -2.54 9.52 31.80
N ASN A 344 -3.29 8.65 32.51
CA ASN A 344 -4.75 8.68 32.58
C ASN A 344 -5.41 8.77 31.19
N LEU A 345 -4.95 7.91 30.26
CA LEU A 345 -5.46 7.86 28.90
C LEU A 345 -6.66 6.91 28.82
N LYS A 346 -7.59 7.19 27.91
CA LYS A 346 -8.55 6.21 27.41
C LYS A 346 -7.92 5.50 26.22
N TYR A 347 -8.11 4.18 26.13
CA TYR A 347 -7.64 3.37 25.03
C TYR A 347 -8.82 2.79 24.26
N ILE A 348 -8.81 2.94 22.94
CA ILE A 348 -9.80 2.36 22.03
C ILE A 348 -9.09 1.27 21.21
N ASP A 349 -9.51 0.03 21.40
CA ASP A 349 -9.00 -1.11 20.63
C ASP A 349 -9.52 -1.05 19.19
N VAL A 350 -8.60 -1.16 18.22
CA VAL A 350 -8.90 -1.30 16.79
C VAL A 350 -8.40 -2.69 16.34
N PRO A 351 -9.22 -3.49 15.63
CA PRO A 351 -8.74 -4.76 15.08
C PRO A 351 -7.51 -4.54 14.21
N PHE A 352 -6.62 -5.53 14.19
CA PHE A 352 -5.52 -5.61 13.24
C PHE A 352 -5.26 -7.09 12.95
N PHE A 353 -4.54 -7.36 11.87
CA PHE A 353 -4.07 -8.70 11.54
C PHE A 353 -2.74 -8.60 10.81
N THR A 354 -2.01 -9.71 10.74
CA THR A 354 -0.74 -9.80 10.03
C THR A 354 -0.85 -10.73 8.83
N THR A 355 0.09 -10.60 7.90
CA THR A 355 0.19 -11.48 6.73
C THR A 355 1.44 -12.35 6.81
N ASP A 356 1.53 -13.38 5.97
CA ASP A 356 2.74 -14.20 5.85
C ASP A 356 3.96 -13.38 5.42
N ASN A 357 3.74 -12.28 4.67
CA ASN A 357 4.79 -11.30 4.40
C ASN A 357 4.96 -10.38 5.60
N ARG A 358 6.06 -10.56 6.34
CA ARG A 358 6.38 -9.80 7.55
C ARG A 358 6.84 -8.37 7.27
N ASP A 359 7.25 -8.07 6.04
CA ASP A 359 7.62 -6.71 5.63
C ASP A 359 6.39 -5.88 5.23
N SER A 360 5.19 -6.45 5.31
CA SER A 360 3.93 -5.81 4.89
C SER A 360 3.24 -5.11 6.04
N ALA A 361 2.71 -3.91 5.79
CA ALA A 361 1.85 -3.16 6.70
C ALA A 361 0.35 -3.49 6.52
N ILE A 362 -0.01 -4.48 5.70
CA ILE A 362 -1.41 -4.91 5.53
C ILE A 362 -1.99 -5.30 6.89
N GLY A 363 -3.18 -4.75 7.20
CA GLY A 363 -3.90 -4.99 8.45
C GLY A 363 -3.66 -3.96 9.55
N ILE A 364 -2.77 -2.97 9.34
CA ILE A 364 -2.50 -1.89 10.30
C ILE A 364 -3.42 -0.67 10.05
N TYR A 365 -4.66 -0.74 10.51
CA TYR A 365 -5.66 0.31 10.25
C TYR A 365 -5.36 1.66 10.90
N VAL A 366 -4.58 1.67 11.98
CA VAL A 366 -4.24 2.90 12.72
C VAL A 366 -3.31 3.83 11.94
N ASN A 367 -2.67 3.34 10.87
CA ASN A 367 -1.81 4.14 10.01
C ASN A 367 -2.61 4.88 8.91
N TYR A 368 -3.63 5.63 9.33
CA TYR A 368 -4.51 6.42 8.47
C TYR A 368 -4.01 7.86 8.25
N LEU A 369 -4.45 8.48 7.16
CA LEU A 369 -4.28 9.92 6.94
C LEU A 369 -5.40 10.67 7.66
N GLU A 370 -5.02 11.70 8.41
CA GLU A 370 -5.95 12.63 9.05
C GLU A 370 -5.62 14.05 8.60
N VAL A 371 -6.60 14.73 8.03
CA VAL A 371 -6.45 16.10 7.49
C VAL A 371 -7.77 16.85 7.55
N ASN A 372 -7.77 18.06 8.12
CA ASN A 372 -8.99 18.83 8.37
C ASN A 372 -10.05 17.96 9.09
N ASP A 373 -11.25 17.88 8.51
CA ASP A 373 -12.36 17.05 8.96
C ASP A 373 -12.47 15.71 8.21
N LEU A 374 -11.41 15.29 7.51
CA LEU A 374 -11.31 14.04 6.78
C LEU A 374 -10.33 13.09 7.46
N ILE A 375 -10.71 11.81 7.56
CA ILE A 375 -9.79 10.70 7.78
C ILE A 375 -9.93 9.74 6.60
N VAL A 376 -8.79 9.35 6.02
CA VAL A 376 -8.72 8.32 4.99
C VAL A 376 -8.11 7.07 5.62
N VAL A 377 -8.90 6.00 5.71
CA VAL A 377 -8.53 4.73 6.34
C VAL A 377 -8.10 3.72 5.26
N PRO A 378 -6.95 3.04 5.41
CA PRO A 378 -6.58 1.97 4.49
C PRO A 378 -7.47 0.74 4.72
N VAL A 379 -7.89 0.07 3.65
CA VAL A 379 -8.68 -1.17 3.70
C VAL A 379 -8.06 -2.25 2.81
N PHE A 380 -8.24 -3.52 3.18
CA PHE A 380 -7.47 -4.65 2.66
C PHE A 380 -8.32 -5.78 2.06
N GLY A 381 -9.62 -5.55 1.89
CA GLY A 381 -10.56 -6.56 1.41
C GLY A 381 -10.73 -7.71 2.40
N ARG A 382 -10.82 -7.37 3.69
CA ARG A 382 -10.93 -8.31 4.82
C ARG A 382 -12.13 -7.97 5.68
N ASP A 383 -12.59 -8.93 6.47
CA ASP A 383 -13.81 -8.75 7.28
C ASP A 383 -13.57 -7.72 8.41
N GLU A 384 -12.33 -7.59 8.86
CA GLU A 384 -11.83 -6.60 9.82
C GLU A 384 -11.96 -5.15 9.32
N ASP A 385 -12.00 -4.92 8.00
CA ASP A 385 -12.09 -3.57 7.42
C ASP A 385 -13.31 -2.82 7.96
N LYS A 386 -14.46 -3.50 8.01
CA LYS A 386 -15.71 -2.91 8.48
C LYS A 386 -15.63 -2.55 9.96
N GLU A 387 -15.09 -3.45 10.77
CA GLU A 387 -14.97 -3.22 12.22
C GLU A 387 -14.02 -2.04 12.50
N ALA A 388 -12.86 -1.99 11.85
CA ALA A 388 -11.90 -0.90 12.00
C ALA A 388 -12.52 0.46 11.65
N VAL A 389 -13.20 0.55 10.50
CA VAL A 389 -13.86 1.78 10.03
C VAL A 389 -14.96 2.22 10.99
N ASP A 390 -15.80 1.29 11.47
CA ASP A 390 -16.88 1.60 12.42
C ASP A 390 -16.34 2.13 13.76
N ILE A 391 -15.21 1.59 14.24
CA ILE A 391 -14.54 2.04 15.47
C ILE A 391 -13.93 3.44 15.27
N ILE A 392 -13.21 3.66 14.17
CA ILE A 392 -12.60 4.96 13.86
C ILE A 392 -13.69 6.03 13.70
N GLN A 393 -14.80 5.73 13.00
CA GLN A 393 -15.91 6.66 12.87
C GLN A 393 -16.52 7.06 14.22
N LYS A 394 -16.66 6.10 15.16
CA LYS A 394 -17.15 6.37 16.52
C LYS A 394 -16.15 7.20 17.33
N ALA A 395 -14.86 6.98 17.16
CA ALA A 395 -13.81 7.75 17.82
C ALA A 395 -13.77 9.21 17.32
N PHE A 396 -14.09 9.44 16.04
CA PHE A 396 -14.10 10.77 15.42
C PHE A 396 -15.50 11.12 14.86
N PRO A 397 -16.49 11.40 15.71
CA PRO A 397 -17.89 11.58 15.29
C PRO A 397 -18.10 12.80 14.36
N ASN A 398 -17.19 13.77 14.41
CA ASN A 398 -17.27 15.00 13.61
C ASN A 398 -16.42 14.95 12.33
N LYS A 399 -15.75 13.83 12.06
CA LYS A 399 -14.93 13.66 10.86
C LYS A 399 -15.62 12.75 9.86
N VAL A 400 -15.42 13.07 8.59
CA VAL A 400 -15.79 12.22 7.46
C VAL A 400 -14.74 11.13 7.33
N ILE A 401 -15.19 9.89 7.25
CA ILE A 401 -14.32 8.73 7.02
C ILE A 401 -14.45 8.28 5.56
N GLU A 402 -13.34 8.27 4.84
CA GLU A 402 -13.19 7.64 3.53
C GLU A 402 -12.30 6.42 3.64
N THR A 403 -12.50 5.45 2.75
CA THR A 403 -11.66 4.25 2.68
C THR A 403 -10.92 4.20 1.36
N ILE A 404 -9.73 3.61 1.38
CA ILE A 404 -8.91 3.40 0.18
C ILE A 404 -8.24 2.04 0.25
N ASN A 405 -8.34 1.26 -0.83
CA ASN A 405 -7.47 0.11 -0.96
C ASN A 405 -6.03 0.60 -1.19
N TYR A 406 -5.16 0.27 -0.24
CA TYR A 406 -3.78 0.72 -0.16
C TYR A 406 -2.77 -0.44 -0.22
N ASP A 407 -3.22 -1.63 -0.64
CA ASP A 407 -2.44 -2.89 -0.60
C ASP A 407 -1.10 -2.75 -1.31
N GLU A 408 -1.09 -2.10 -2.49
CA GLU A 408 0.11 -1.93 -3.32
C GLU A 408 1.25 -1.24 -2.57
N VAL A 409 0.94 -0.27 -1.72
CA VAL A 409 1.92 0.46 -0.90
C VAL A 409 2.15 -0.27 0.42
N ALA A 410 1.10 -0.85 1.01
CA ALA A 410 1.18 -1.63 2.24
C ALA A 410 2.20 -2.77 2.15
N LEU A 411 2.31 -3.42 0.98
CA LEU A 411 3.28 -4.48 0.72
C LEU A 411 4.74 -4.04 0.78
N GLU A 412 5.01 -2.73 0.74
CA GLU A 412 6.36 -2.14 0.88
C GLU A 412 6.65 -1.68 2.33
N GLY A 413 5.74 -1.97 3.27
CA GLY A 413 5.99 -1.78 4.71
C GLY A 413 5.44 -0.49 5.33
N GLY A 414 4.58 0.24 4.63
CA GLY A 414 3.95 1.44 5.19
C GLY A 414 2.61 1.78 4.55
N LEU A 415 1.89 2.74 5.14
CA LEU A 415 0.53 3.08 4.74
C LEU A 415 0.35 4.59 4.55
N LEU A 416 -0.87 5.11 4.77
CA LEU A 416 -1.25 6.48 4.46
C LEU A 416 -0.50 7.48 5.33
N ASN A 417 -0.33 7.23 6.63
CA ASN A 417 0.39 8.16 7.48
C ASN A 417 1.86 8.24 7.09
N CYS A 418 2.49 7.12 6.71
CA CYS A 418 3.89 7.07 6.28
C CYS A 418 4.14 7.80 4.95
N THR A 419 3.19 7.70 4.02
CA THR A 419 3.30 8.30 2.67
C THR A 419 2.85 9.76 2.59
N THR A 420 2.35 10.34 3.68
CA THR A 420 1.80 11.69 3.70
C THR A 420 2.37 12.56 4.81
N TRP A 421 2.62 13.82 4.49
CA TRP A 421 3.06 14.85 5.43
C TRP A 421 2.07 16.02 5.42
N VAL A 422 1.40 16.26 6.54
CA VAL A 422 0.34 17.28 6.63
C VAL A 422 0.89 18.53 7.31
N ILE A 423 0.79 19.67 6.63
CA ILE A 423 1.06 20.97 7.23
C ILE A 423 -0.23 21.50 7.86
N ARG A 424 -0.20 21.76 9.18
CA ARG A 424 -1.36 22.18 9.97
C ARG A 424 -1.56 23.70 10.08
#